data_AF-A0AAW5SNW0-F1
#
_entry.id   AF-A0AAW5SNW0-F1
#
_cell.length_a   1.000
_cell.length_b   1.000
_cell.length_c   1.000
_cell.angle_alpha   90.00
_cell.angle_beta   90.00
_cell.angle_gamma   90.00
#
_symmetry.space_group_name_H-M   'P 1'
#
loop_
_entity.id
_entity.type
_entity.pdbx_description
1 polymer ?
#
loop_
_entity_poly.entity_id
_entity_poly.type
_entity_poly.pdbx_seq_one_letter_code
_entity_poly.pdbx_strand_id
1 'polypeptide(L)' 'MVQCDLWFPAPKIPVGFGQETMLPVLVMVAAFSRFIAAVMLPSRQTMDLVAGM' A
#
# COMPACT_ATOMS: atom_id res chain seq x y z
N MET A 1 -12.57 -5.02 13.78
CA MET A 1 -11.36 -5.74 13.34
C MET A 1 -11.13 -5.44 11.88
N VAL A 2 -9.91 -5.05 11.53
CA VAL A 2 -9.46 -4.85 10.15
C VAL A 2 -8.23 -5.73 9.97
N GLN A 3 -8.18 -6.49 8.87
CA GLN A 3 -6.98 -7.21 8.46
C GLN A 3 -6.19 -6.31 7.52
N CYS A 4 -4.89 -6.17 7.80
CA CYS A 4 -3.96 -5.40 6.98
C CYS A 4 -2.95 -6.34 6.32
N ASP A 5 -2.63 -6.11 5.06
CA ASP A 5 -1.60 -6.84 4.31
C ASP A 5 -0.85 -5.89 3.35
N LEU A 6 0.34 -6.29 2.92
CA LEU A 6 1.12 -5.59 1.91
C LEU A 6 1.15 -6.38 0.59
N TRP A 7 0.57 -5.78 -0.44
CA TRP A 7 0.66 -6.28 -1.80
C TRP A 7 1.76 -5.56 -2.57
N PHE A 8 2.55 -6.33 -3.34
CA PHE A 8 3.57 -5.82 -4.24
C PHE A 8 3.11 -6.09 -5.70
N PRO A 9 2.61 -5.08 -6.42
CA PRO A 9 2.09 -5.24 -7.79
C PRO A 9 3.21 -5.33 -8.83
N ALA A 10 3.10 -6.23 -9.81
CA ALA A 10 4.11 -6.41 -10.87
C ALA A 10 4.44 -5.14 -11.70
N PRO A 11 3.47 -4.25 -12.01
CA PRO A 11 3.76 -2.99 -12.70
C PRO A 11 4.73 -2.10 -11.91
N LYS A 12 5.73 -1.55 -12.61
CA LYS A 12 6.56 -0.48 -12.08
C LYS A 12 5.90 0.86 -12.35
N ILE A 13 6.02 1.78 -11.40
CA ILE A 13 5.40 3.09 -11.43
C ILE A 13 6.49 4.15 -11.55
N PRO A 14 6.39 5.11 -12.50
CA PRO A 14 7.31 6.22 -12.59
C PRO A 14 7.24 7.08 -11.33
N VAL A 15 8.39 7.30 -10.69
CA VAL A 15 8.51 8.11 -9.45
C VAL A 15 9.28 9.41 -9.67
N GLY A 16 9.50 9.78 -10.92
CA GLY A 16 10.25 10.98 -11.32
C GLY A 16 11.73 10.68 -11.59
N PHE A 17 12.45 11.66 -12.13
CA PHE A 17 13.89 11.58 -12.45
C PHE A 17 14.30 10.37 -13.31
N GLY A 18 13.39 9.88 -14.16
CA GLY A 18 13.62 8.69 -15.00
C GLY A 18 13.65 7.37 -14.21
N GLN A 19 13.23 7.37 -12.94
CA GLN A 19 13.16 6.19 -12.10
C GLN A 19 11.77 5.57 -12.14
N GLU A 20 11.74 4.24 -12.10
CA GLU A 20 10.53 3.45 -11.93
C GLU A 20 10.74 2.47 -10.79
N THR A 21 9.72 2.31 -9.94
CA THR A 21 9.79 1.40 -8.80
C THR A 21 8.51 0.62 -8.61
N MET A 22 8.63 -0.51 -7.95
CA MET A 22 7.52 -1.34 -7.52
C MET A 22 7.08 -0.87 -6.13
N LEU A 23 6.00 -0.09 -6.07
CA LEU A 23 5.52 0.50 -4.82
C LEU A 23 4.62 -0.49 -4.05
N PRO A 24 4.83 -0.66 -2.74
CA PRO A 24 3.94 -1.47 -1.92
C PRO A 24 2.56 -0.83 -1.80
N VAL A 25 1.52 -1.66 -1.71
CA VAL A 25 0.13 -1.25 -1.47
C VAL A 25 -0.33 -1.84 -0.14
N LEU A 26 -0.71 -0.98 0.79
CA LEU A 26 -1.38 -1.38 2.02
C LEU A 26 -2.85 -1.67 1.71
N VAL A 27 -3.26 -2.92 1.93
CA VAL A 27 -4.65 -3.37 1.76
C VAL A 27 -5.27 -3.56 3.12
N MET A 28 -6.47 -3.01 3.30
CA MET A 28 -7.23 -3.06 4.55
C MET A 28 -8.62 -3.63 4.30
N VAL A 29 -8.99 -4.70 5.01
CA VAL A 29 -10.29 -5.36 4.87
C VAL A 29 -11.02 -5.37 6.21
N ALA A 30 -12.19 -4.74 6.26
CA ALA A 30 -13.07 -4.79 7.42
C ALA A 30 -13.76 -6.16 7.52
N ALA A 31 -13.47 -6.94 8.57
CA ALA A 31 -13.93 -8.32 8.66
C ALA A 31 -15.46 -8.48 8.71
N PHE A 32 -16.16 -7.48 9.26
CA PHE A 32 -17.61 -7.49 9.40
C PHE A 32 -18.32 -7.14 8.08
N SER A 33 -18.03 -5.96 7.53
CA SER A 33 -18.73 -5.43 6.35
C SER A 33 -18.14 -5.87 5.02
N ARG A 34 -16.94 -6.46 5.03
CA ARG A 34 -16.14 -6.76 3.82
C ARG A 34 -15.77 -5.51 3.01
N PHE A 35 -15.83 -4.33 3.63
CA PHE A 35 -15.31 -3.11 3.02
C PHE A 35 -13.80 -3.22 2.81
N ILE A 36 -13.32 -2.83 1.64
CA ILE A 36 -11.91 -2.90 1.24
C ILE A 36 -11.41 -1.49 0.93
N ALA A 37 -10.27 -1.14 1.50
CA ALA A 37 -9.51 0.06 1.16
C ALA A 37 -8.08 -0.35 0.73
N ALA A 38 -7.46 0.46 -0.13
CA ALA A 38 -6.09 0.27 -0.58
C ALA A 38 -5.38 1.62 -0.74
N VAL A 39 -4.14 1.70 -0.25
CA VAL A 39 -3.30 2.90 -0.35
C VAL A 39 -1.91 2.50 -0.85
N MET A 40 -1.45 3.17 -1.89
CA MET A 40 -0.08 3.02 -2.37
C MET A 40 0.87 3.79 -1.45
N LEU A 41 1.93 3.12 -1.00
CA LEU A 41 2.90 3.68 -0.06
C LEU A 41 4.25 3.94 -0.75
N PRO A 42 4.99 4.97 -0.33
CA PRO A 42 6.32 5.24 -0.87
C PRO A 42 7.35 4.19 -0.42
N SER A 43 7.15 3.54 0.73
CA SER A 43 8.00 2.45 1.21
C SER A 43 7.30 1.53 2.22
N ARG A 44 8.01 0.52 2.73
CA ARG A 44 7.57 -0.39 3.80
C ARG A 44 7.94 0.06 5.21
N GLN A 45 8.41 1.30 5.36
CA GLN A 45 8.84 1.82 6.66
C GLN A 45 7.63 2.11 7.55
N THR A 46 7.81 1.94 8.86
CA THR A 46 6.74 2.13 9.86
C THR A 46 6.09 3.50 9.75
N MET A 47 6.88 4.56 9.48
CA MET A 47 6.34 5.91 9.33
C MET A 47 5.35 6.02 8.16
N ASP A 48 5.66 5.38 7.03
CA ASP A 48 4.78 5.38 5.86
C ASP A 48 3.53 4.52 6.09
N LEU A 49 3.64 3.45 6.87
CA LEU A 49 2.50 2.61 7.25
C LEU A 49 1.52 3.36 8.17
N VAL A 50 2.03 4.13 9.13
CA VAL A 50 1.21 4.90 10.06
C VAL A 50 0.63 6.15 9.39
N ALA A 51 1.38 6.81 8.50
CA ALA A 51 0.88 7.96 7.74
C ALA A 51 -0.16 7.58 6.67
N GLY A 52 -0.17 6.32 6.23
CA GLY A 52 -1.16 5.78 5.29
C GLY A 52 -2.45 5.24 5.91
N MET A 53 -2.59 5.32 7.24
CA MET A 53 -3.79 4.94 8.01
C MET A 53 -4.49 6.18 8.57
#